data_AF-A0A959MWP9-F1
#
_entry.id   AF-A0A959MWP9-F1
#
_cell.length_a   1.000
_cell.length_b   1.000
_cell.length_c   1.000
_cell.angle_alpha   90.00
_cell.angle_beta   90.00
_cell.angle_gamma   90.00
#
_symmetry.space_group_name_H-M   'P 1'
#
loop_
_entity.id
_entity.type
_entity.pdbx_description
1 polymer ?
#
loop_
_entity_poly.entity_id
_entity_poly.type
_entity_poly.pdbx_seq_one_letter_code
_entity_poly.pdbx_strand_id
1 'polypeptide(L)'
;MNSVCYELKTKCDACGNPLVVNAAVTDVYCKICNTMNKITEDNWYSLLEDAVKEGPRLAENEGQTTTHFMGQYQFSSMYGNQKARCEKCKTSVPEEKITEFTQAGIYKCANCDNDVSVRPAPEFLKKRFSNMEYLVAEDENMLAKGQEGYEPPKLDKPVIFSCPSCGGALKVDGSNRMIDCEFCKSTIYLPDDLWFRLHPPKIVERWYMMLK
;
A
#
# COMPACT_ATOMS: atom_id res chain seq x y z
N MET A 1 -14.47 -20.96 4.48
CA MET A 1 -13.36 -20.02 4.32
C MET A 1 -13.72 -18.79 5.12
N ASN A 2 -12.84 -18.34 6.00
CA ASN A 2 -13.05 -17.12 6.77
C ASN A 2 -12.29 -15.98 6.10
N SER A 3 -12.85 -14.77 6.13
CA SER A 3 -12.21 -13.58 5.58
C SER A 3 -11.90 -12.62 6.71
N VAL A 4 -10.65 -12.19 6.80
CA VAL A 4 -10.19 -11.21 7.78
C VAL A 4 -9.73 -9.97 7.04
N CYS A 5 -10.36 -8.82 7.32
CA CYS A 5 -9.89 -7.55 6.80
C CYS A 5 -8.65 -7.09 7.57
N TYR A 6 -7.77 -6.35 6.89
CA TYR A 6 -6.56 -5.80 7.47
C TYR A 6 -6.28 -4.41 6.92
N GLU A 7 -5.88 -3.51 7.82
CA GLU A 7 -5.38 -2.17 7.53
C GLU A 7 -4.03 -2.02 8.20
N LEU A 8 -3.08 -1.35 7.54
CA LEU A 8 -1.75 -1.13 8.09
C LEU A 8 -1.20 0.24 7.70
N LYS A 9 -0.67 0.94 8.69
CA LYS A 9 0.11 2.17 8.50
C LYS A 9 1.30 2.22 9.43
N THR A 10 2.33 2.93 9.01
CA THR A 10 3.49 3.26 9.83
C THR A 10 4.00 4.66 9.44
N LYS A 11 5.26 4.96 9.75
CA LYS A 11 5.97 6.14 9.28
C LYS A 11 7.15 5.72 8.42
N CYS A 12 7.49 6.55 7.45
CA CYS A 12 8.71 6.36 6.69
C CYS A 12 9.94 6.50 7.59
N ASP A 13 10.88 5.58 7.48
CA ASP A 13 12.12 5.55 8.26
C ASP A 13 13.07 6.72 7.95
N ALA A 14 13.04 7.26 6.72
CA ALA A 14 13.86 8.38 6.32
C ALA A 14 13.26 9.76 6.62
N CYS A 15 11.98 9.97 6.29
CA CYS A 15 11.36 11.31 6.40
C CYS A 15 10.33 11.44 7.53
N GLY A 16 9.97 10.36 8.22
CA GLY A 16 9.01 10.37 9.33
C GLY A 16 7.54 10.60 8.93
N ASN A 17 7.25 10.85 7.66
CA ASN A 17 5.87 11.04 7.17
C ASN A 17 5.07 9.74 7.23
N PRO A 18 3.72 9.81 7.35
CA PRO A 18 2.87 8.63 7.30
C PRO A 18 3.11 7.78 6.05
N LEU A 19 3.24 6.47 6.27
CA LEU A 19 3.41 5.47 5.22
C LEU A 19 2.27 4.46 5.34
N VAL A 20 1.41 4.40 4.32
CA VAL A 20 0.33 3.41 4.25
C VAL A 20 0.86 2.13 3.61
N VAL A 21 0.37 0.97 4.07
CA VAL A 21 0.78 -0.34 3.60
C VAL A 21 -0.47 -1.14 3.22
N ASN A 22 -0.89 -0.98 1.97
CA ASN A 22 -2.14 -1.55 1.44
C ASN A 22 -1.89 -2.86 0.66
N ALA A 23 -0.76 -3.53 0.89
CA ALA A 23 -0.41 -4.82 0.30
C ALA A 23 0.61 -5.56 1.16
N ALA A 24 0.58 -6.88 1.16
CA ALA A 24 1.57 -7.76 1.78
C ALA A 24 2.83 -7.87 0.90
N VAL A 25 3.69 -6.85 0.99
CA VAL A 25 4.96 -6.70 0.25
C VAL A 25 6.11 -6.33 1.19
N THR A 26 7.35 -6.64 0.81
CA THR A 26 8.54 -6.38 1.64
C THR A 26 9.16 -5.01 1.41
N ASP A 27 8.89 -4.37 0.28
CA ASP A 27 9.45 -3.08 -0.09
C ASP A 27 8.31 -2.09 -0.39
N VAL A 28 8.28 -0.99 0.37
CA VAL A 28 7.23 0.04 0.28
C VAL A 28 7.86 1.40 0.03
N TYR A 29 7.57 1.99 -1.12
CA TYR A 29 8.07 3.34 -1.45
C TYR A 29 7.28 4.42 -0.74
N CYS A 30 7.98 5.31 -0.04
CA CYS A 30 7.40 6.52 0.49
C CYS A 30 7.08 7.48 -0.66
N LYS A 31 5.80 7.83 -0.82
CA LYS A 31 5.35 8.81 -1.82
C LYS A 31 5.82 10.24 -1.55
N ILE A 32 6.37 10.50 -0.36
CA ILE A 32 6.81 11.84 0.04
C ILE A 32 8.28 12.07 -0.27
N CYS A 33 9.16 11.14 0.10
CA CYS A 33 10.61 11.29 -0.08
C CYS A 33 11.21 10.29 -1.07
N ASN A 34 10.39 9.42 -1.68
CA ASN A 34 10.80 8.35 -2.59
C ASN A 34 11.75 7.30 -1.98
N THR A 35 12.00 7.35 -0.68
CA THR A 35 12.77 6.31 0.03
C THR A 35 11.98 5.00 0.06
N MET A 36 12.69 3.91 -0.25
CA MET A 36 12.19 2.55 -0.08
C MET A 36 12.29 2.12 1.38
N ASN A 37 11.16 1.76 1.98
CA ASN A 37 11.06 1.26 3.35
C ASN A 37 10.95 -0.27 3.30
N LYS A 38 11.82 -0.96 4.04
CA LYS A 38 11.81 -2.43 4.10
C LYS A 38 10.98 -2.92 5.28
N ILE A 39 9.97 -3.74 4.99
CA ILE A 39 9.15 -4.49 5.95
C ILE A 39 9.56 -5.96 5.80
N THR A 40 10.30 -6.50 6.76
CA THR A 40 10.87 -7.84 6.63
C THR A 40 9.81 -8.94 6.72
N GLU A 41 10.14 -10.17 6.30
CA GLU A 41 9.27 -11.35 6.50
C GLU A 41 8.90 -11.51 7.99
N ASP A 42 9.86 -11.31 8.90
CA ASP A 42 9.62 -11.36 10.34
C ASP A 42 8.69 -10.25 10.83
N ASN A 43 8.78 -9.04 10.26
CA ASN A 43 7.81 -7.98 10.55
C ASN A 43 6.40 -8.45 10.20
N TRP A 44 6.22 -9.00 8.99
CA TRP A 44 4.92 -9.51 8.56
C TRP A 44 4.39 -10.63 9.44
N TYR A 45 5.25 -11.52 9.94
CA TYR A 45 4.82 -12.56 10.87
C TYR A 45 4.27 -11.99 12.17
N SER A 46 4.96 -11.03 12.78
CA SER A 46 4.44 -10.40 14.02
C SER A 46 3.18 -9.57 13.74
N LEU A 47 3.14 -8.85 12.62
CA LEU A 47 2.02 -7.98 12.27
C LEU A 47 0.71 -8.76 12.08
N LEU A 48 0.78 -9.94 11.43
CA LEU A 48 -0.41 -10.71 11.07
C LEU A 48 -0.79 -11.79 12.08
N GLU A 49 0.05 -12.07 13.10
CA GLU A 49 -0.16 -13.19 14.02
C GLU A 49 -1.54 -13.14 14.71
N ASP A 50 -1.88 -12.00 15.31
CA ASP A 50 -3.17 -11.81 15.98
C ASP A 50 -4.33 -11.80 14.98
N ALA A 51 -4.13 -11.16 13.82
CA ALA A 51 -5.17 -11.07 12.80
C ALA A 51 -5.56 -12.44 12.25
N VAL A 52 -4.59 -13.33 12.03
CA VAL A 52 -4.83 -14.70 11.54
C VAL A 52 -5.45 -15.59 12.63
N LYS A 53 -5.05 -15.42 13.90
CA LYS A 53 -5.51 -16.25 15.03
C LYS A 53 -6.87 -15.83 15.59
N GLU A 54 -7.03 -14.54 15.84
CA GLU A 54 -8.18 -13.97 16.56
C GLU A 54 -9.20 -13.36 15.61
N GLY A 55 -8.77 -12.85 14.45
CA GLY A 55 -9.66 -12.26 13.44
C GLY A 55 -10.89 -13.13 13.12
N PRO A 56 -10.74 -14.44 12.82
CA PRO A 56 -11.88 -15.32 12.55
C PRO A 56 -12.82 -15.57 13.74
N ARG A 57 -12.39 -15.27 14.96
CA ARG A 57 -13.15 -15.48 16.20
C ARG A 57 -13.98 -14.27 16.61
N LEU A 58 -13.71 -13.10 16.01
CA LEU A 58 -14.50 -11.89 16.22
C LEU A 58 -15.90 -12.04 15.63
N ALA A 59 -16.87 -11.29 16.17
CA ALA A 59 -18.19 -11.23 15.59
C ALA A 59 -18.13 -10.63 14.17
N GLU A 60 -19.13 -10.92 13.33
CA GLU A 60 -19.16 -10.40 11.97
C GLU A 60 -19.16 -8.86 11.97
N ASN A 61 -18.20 -8.27 11.25
CA ASN A 61 -17.90 -6.84 11.19
C ASN A 61 -17.34 -6.21 12.47
N GLU A 62 -16.97 -7.02 13.48
CA GLU A 62 -16.17 -6.58 14.61
C GLU A 62 -14.69 -6.52 14.20
N GLY A 63 -13.97 -5.54 14.74
CA GLY A 63 -12.55 -5.35 14.49
C GLY A 63 -11.80 -4.86 15.71
N GLN A 64 -10.50 -5.12 15.73
CA GLN A 64 -9.57 -4.72 16.76
C GLN A 64 -8.44 -3.88 16.16
N THR A 65 -7.91 -2.96 16.95
CA THR A 65 -6.75 -2.14 16.57
C THR A 65 -5.58 -2.48 17.47
N THR A 66 -4.41 -2.64 16.88
CA THR A 66 -3.16 -2.96 17.60
C THR A 66 -2.06 -2.01 17.14
N THR A 67 -1.12 -1.73 18.05
CA THR A 67 0.12 -1.04 17.72
C THR A 67 1.29 -1.99 17.94
N HIS A 68 2.12 -2.15 16.92
CA HIS A 68 3.31 -3.02 16.96
C HIS A 68 4.56 -2.16 16.96
N PHE A 69 5.47 -2.42 17.90
CA PHE A 69 6.77 -1.78 17.98
C PHE A 69 7.83 -2.76 17.47
N MET A 70 8.47 -2.44 16.36
CA MET A 70 9.41 -3.34 15.69
C MET A 70 10.63 -2.56 15.18
N GLY A 71 11.71 -2.56 15.97
CA GLY A 71 12.92 -1.80 15.65
C GLY A 71 12.62 -0.31 15.55
N GLN A 72 12.89 0.28 14.37
CA GLN A 72 12.64 1.69 14.07
C GLN A 72 11.18 2.00 13.70
N TYR A 73 10.35 0.98 13.46
CA TYR A 73 8.97 1.17 13.04
C TYR A 73 7.99 1.07 14.22
N GLN A 74 7.01 1.96 14.19
CA GLN A 74 5.77 1.85 14.94
C GLN A 74 4.64 1.61 13.93
N PHE A 75 4.12 0.39 13.89
CA PHE A 75 2.99 0.05 13.03
C PHE A 75 1.68 0.20 13.79
N SER A 76 0.67 0.74 13.12
CA SER A 76 -0.72 0.75 13.59
C SER A 76 -1.52 -0.09 12.62
N SER A 77 -2.13 -1.16 13.13
CA SER A 77 -2.94 -2.09 12.34
C SER A 77 -4.36 -2.16 12.86
N MET A 78 -5.30 -2.44 11.97
CA MET A 78 -6.66 -2.84 12.32
C MET A 78 -6.97 -4.14 11.60
N TYR A 79 -7.58 -5.10 12.29
CA TYR A 79 -8.06 -6.33 11.69
C TYR A 79 -9.46 -6.68 12.18
N GLY A 80 -10.24 -7.42 11.40
CA GLY A 80 -11.60 -7.76 11.78
C GLY A 80 -12.20 -8.90 10.96
N ASN A 81 -13.22 -9.56 11.50
CA ASN A 81 -13.97 -10.59 10.78
C ASN A 81 -14.89 -9.92 9.76
N GLN A 82 -14.49 -9.88 8.49
CA GLN A 82 -15.25 -9.21 7.46
C GLN A 82 -15.01 -9.88 6.12
N LYS A 83 -16.11 -10.27 5.46
CA LYS A 83 -16.09 -10.75 4.07
C LYS A 83 -15.33 -9.78 3.17
N ALA A 84 -14.54 -10.33 2.25
CA ALA A 84 -13.83 -9.54 1.25
C ALA A 84 -14.80 -8.66 0.45
N ARG A 85 -14.40 -7.41 0.19
CA ARG A 85 -15.22 -6.41 -0.51
C ARG A 85 -14.39 -5.62 -1.50
N CYS A 86 -15.03 -5.16 -2.56
CA CYS A 86 -14.46 -4.16 -3.45
C CYS A 86 -14.07 -2.90 -2.67
N GLU A 87 -12.85 -2.45 -2.86
CA GLU A 87 -12.26 -1.26 -2.24
C GLU A 87 -13.01 0.02 -2.62
N LYS A 88 -13.66 0.06 -3.78
CA LYS A 88 -14.40 1.23 -4.27
C LYS A 88 -15.84 1.30 -3.78
N CYS A 89 -16.66 0.27 -4.04
CA CYS A 89 -18.11 0.32 -3.74
C CYS A 89 -18.53 -0.51 -2.51
N LYS A 90 -17.60 -1.24 -1.89
CA LYS A 90 -17.81 -2.09 -0.72
C LYS A 90 -18.75 -3.28 -0.94
N THR A 91 -19.15 -3.58 -2.18
CA THR A 91 -19.85 -4.82 -2.54
C THR A 91 -18.96 -6.02 -2.26
N SER A 92 -19.53 -7.07 -1.67
CA SER A 92 -18.82 -8.30 -1.35
C SER A 92 -18.26 -9.00 -2.60
N VAL A 93 -17.07 -9.57 -2.45
CA VAL A 93 -16.46 -10.46 -3.43
C VAL A 93 -17.05 -11.86 -3.26
N PRO A 94 -17.49 -12.54 -4.33
CA PRO A 94 -17.99 -13.91 -4.27
C PRO A 94 -16.89 -14.91 -3.87
N GLU A 95 -16.89 -15.37 -2.62
CA GLU A 95 -15.85 -16.24 -2.07
C GLU A 95 -15.83 -17.63 -2.73
N GLU A 96 -16.97 -18.11 -3.20
CA GLU A 96 -17.11 -19.40 -3.88
C GLU A 96 -16.40 -19.45 -5.24
N LYS A 97 -16.06 -18.29 -5.83
CA LYS A 97 -15.33 -18.17 -7.10
C LYS A 97 -13.90 -17.68 -6.92
N ILE A 98 -13.40 -17.61 -5.68
CA ILE A 98 -12.09 -17.00 -5.39
C ILE A 98 -10.94 -17.67 -6.15
N THR A 99 -11.02 -18.99 -6.37
CA THR A 99 -10.01 -19.73 -7.13
C THR A 99 -9.98 -19.31 -8.61
N GLU A 100 -11.14 -19.04 -9.22
CA GLU A 100 -11.23 -18.54 -10.61
C GLU A 100 -10.63 -17.13 -10.71
N PHE A 101 -10.98 -16.25 -9.77
CA PHE A 101 -10.45 -14.88 -9.72
C PHE A 101 -8.94 -14.85 -9.48
N THR A 102 -8.44 -15.79 -8.68
CA THR A 102 -6.99 -15.94 -8.43
C THR A 102 -6.22 -16.33 -9.70
N GLN A 103 -6.79 -17.19 -10.55
CA GLN A 103 -6.19 -17.55 -11.84
C GLN A 103 -6.14 -16.37 -12.80
N ALA A 104 -7.16 -15.51 -12.76
CA ALA A 104 -7.20 -14.27 -13.54
C ALA A 104 -6.34 -13.15 -12.93
N GLY A 105 -6.00 -13.23 -11.65
CA GLY A 105 -5.34 -12.17 -10.87
C GLY A 105 -6.27 -11.04 -10.40
N ILE A 106 -7.51 -11.02 -10.90
CA ILE A 106 -8.49 -9.96 -10.67
C ILE A 106 -9.92 -10.52 -10.55
N TYR A 107 -10.75 -9.80 -9.80
CA TYR A 107 -12.20 -9.92 -9.80
C TYR A 107 -12.80 -8.60 -10.27
N LYS A 108 -13.53 -8.62 -11.41
CA LYS A 108 -14.27 -7.44 -11.87
C LYS A 108 -15.56 -7.28 -11.07
N CYS A 109 -15.65 -6.22 -10.26
CA CYS A 109 -16.75 -6.02 -9.33
C CYS A 109 -18.11 -5.93 -10.04
N ALA A 110 -19.04 -6.81 -9.67
CA ALA A 110 -20.37 -6.88 -10.29
C ALA A 110 -21.25 -5.63 -10.10
N ASN A 111 -20.89 -4.71 -9.18
CA ASN A 111 -21.68 -3.52 -8.89
C ASN A 111 -21.10 -2.23 -9.51
N CYS A 112 -19.77 -2.08 -9.57
CA CYS A 112 -19.14 -0.83 -10.02
C CYS A 112 -18.05 -1.01 -11.08
N ASP A 113 -17.90 -2.22 -11.62
CA ASP A 113 -16.92 -2.58 -12.66
C ASP A 113 -15.45 -2.36 -12.29
N ASN A 114 -15.16 -2.06 -11.02
CA ASN A 114 -13.80 -1.91 -10.52
C ASN A 114 -13.09 -3.27 -10.50
N ASP A 115 -11.86 -3.30 -11.00
CA ASP A 115 -11.00 -4.48 -10.88
C ASP A 115 -10.46 -4.56 -9.45
N VAL A 116 -10.79 -5.66 -8.77
CA VAL A 116 -10.34 -5.96 -7.40
C VAL A 116 -9.21 -6.97 -7.51
N SER A 117 -8.03 -6.67 -6.98
CA SER A 117 -6.90 -7.61 -7.03
C SER A 117 -7.20 -8.88 -6.24
N VAL A 118 -6.81 -10.04 -6.79
CA VAL A 118 -6.93 -11.35 -6.13
C VAL A 118 -5.70 -12.17 -6.46
N ARG A 119 -4.96 -12.62 -5.44
CA ARG A 119 -3.76 -13.46 -5.65
C ARG A 119 -3.59 -14.52 -4.58
N PRO A 120 -2.79 -15.58 -4.83
CA PRO A 120 -2.38 -16.49 -3.77
C PRO A 120 -1.56 -15.75 -2.72
N ALA A 121 -1.64 -16.18 -1.47
CA ALA A 121 -0.74 -15.69 -0.43
C ALA A 121 0.73 -15.94 -0.87
N PRO A 122 1.63 -14.95 -0.69
CA PRO A 122 3.03 -15.09 -1.06
C PRO A 122 3.72 -16.15 -0.19
N GLU A 123 4.78 -16.76 -0.74
CA GLU A 123 5.44 -17.90 -0.09
C GLU A 123 5.96 -17.57 1.31
N PHE A 124 6.46 -16.35 1.56
CA PHE A 124 6.90 -15.98 2.90
C PHE A 124 5.75 -16.06 3.92
N LEU A 125 4.55 -15.53 3.61
CA LEU A 125 3.41 -15.64 4.52
C LEU A 125 2.97 -17.09 4.74
N LYS A 126 2.95 -17.91 3.68
CA LYS A 126 2.57 -19.32 3.76
C LYS A 126 3.49 -20.16 4.65
N LYS A 127 4.79 -19.83 4.73
CA LYS A 127 5.73 -20.52 5.64
C LYS A 127 5.26 -20.49 7.10
N ARG A 128 4.62 -19.39 7.52
CA ARG A 128 4.19 -19.18 8.92
C ARG A 128 2.69 -19.33 9.12
N PHE A 129 1.89 -19.02 8.10
CA PHE A 129 0.43 -19.03 8.10
C PHE A 129 -0.07 -19.99 7.00
N SER A 130 0.05 -21.29 7.25
CA SER A 130 -0.33 -22.32 6.28
C SER A 130 -1.83 -22.36 5.95
N ASN A 131 -2.67 -21.73 6.79
CA ASN A 131 -4.10 -21.57 6.54
C ASN A 131 -4.44 -20.33 5.69
N MET A 132 -3.48 -19.46 5.37
CA MET A 132 -3.70 -18.29 4.51
C MET A 132 -3.56 -18.71 3.04
N GLU A 133 -4.68 -18.72 2.32
CA GLU A 133 -4.71 -19.20 0.93
C GLU A 133 -4.61 -18.06 -0.09
N TYR A 134 -5.39 -16.98 0.11
CA TYR A 134 -5.52 -15.88 -0.85
C TYR A 134 -5.49 -14.52 -0.17
N LEU A 135 -5.08 -13.52 -0.94
CA LEU A 135 -5.16 -12.10 -0.60
C LEU A 135 -6.05 -11.38 -1.61
N VAL A 136 -6.86 -10.44 -1.13
CA VAL A 136 -7.87 -9.72 -1.92
C VAL A 136 -7.83 -8.22 -1.64
N ALA A 137 -8.04 -7.42 -2.68
CA ALA A 137 -8.13 -5.95 -2.62
C ALA A 137 -6.86 -5.26 -2.12
N GLU A 138 -5.69 -5.81 -2.44
CA GLU A 138 -4.40 -5.14 -2.25
C GLU A 138 -4.17 -4.06 -3.32
N ASP A 139 -3.44 -2.99 -2.99
CA ASP A 139 -3.08 -1.95 -3.96
C ASP A 139 -2.12 -2.50 -5.01
N GLU A 140 -2.60 -2.64 -6.25
CA GLU A 140 -1.83 -3.13 -7.40
C GLU A 140 -0.55 -2.33 -7.64
N ASN A 141 -0.56 -1.03 -7.33
CA ASN A 141 0.64 -0.21 -7.45
C ASN A 141 1.72 -0.66 -6.47
N MET A 142 1.35 -1.15 -5.28
CA MET A 142 2.32 -1.67 -4.31
C MET A 142 2.83 -3.06 -4.73
N LEU A 143 1.95 -3.89 -5.29
CA LEU A 143 2.34 -5.20 -5.82
C LEU A 143 3.38 -5.06 -6.95
N ALA A 144 3.18 -4.11 -7.86
CA ALA A 144 4.14 -3.81 -8.92
C ALA A 144 5.45 -3.18 -8.39
N LYS A 145 5.38 -2.46 -7.27
CA LYS A 145 6.50 -1.73 -6.65
C LYS A 145 7.38 -2.54 -5.74
N GLY A 146 6.87 -3.65 -5.22
CA GLY A 146 7.64 -4.61 -4.44
C GLY A 146 8.57 -5.48 -5.29
N GLN A 147 8.77 -5.16 -6.58
CA GLN A 147 9.62 -5.91 -7.50
C GLN A 147 11.02 -5.30 -7.59
N GLU A 148 12.04 -6.16 -7.64
CA GLU A 148 13.43 -5.76 -7.83
C GLU A 148 13.60 -4.98 -9.14
N GLY A 149 14.21 -3.79 -9.09
CA GLY A 149 14.42 -2.92 -10.26
C GLY A 149 13.31 -1.90 -10.55
N TYR A 150 12.32 -1.75 -9.67
CA TYR A 150 11.32 -0.69 -9.81
C TYR A 150 11.95 0.72 -9.64
N GLU A 151 11.80 1.56 -10.65
CA GLU A 151 12.07 3.00 -10.57
C GLU A 151 10.80 3.77 -10.16
N PRO A 152 10.90 4.81 -9.30
CA PRO A 152 9.77 5.70 -9.04
C PRO A 152 9.21 6.25 -10.36
N PRO A 153 7.88 6.30 -10.55
CA PRO A 153 7.27 6.81 -11.77
C PRO A 153 7.72 8.26 -11.95
N LYS A 154 8.39 8.49 -13.08
CA LYS A 154 8.59 9.82 -13.63
C LYS A 154 7.27 10.24 -14.25
N LEU A 155 6.91 11.51 -14.12
CA LEU A 155 5.70 12.03 -14.77
C LEU A 155 5.81 11.87 -16.28
N ASP A 156 4.73 11.43 -16.93
CA ASP A 156 4.66 11.36 -18.39
C ASP A 156 4.83 12.74 -19.05
N LYS A 157 4.51 13.81 -18.32
CA LYS A 157 4.71 15.20 -18.74
C LYS A 157 5.28 16.03 -17.59
N PRO A 158 6.45 16.68 -17.78
CA PRO A 158 7.01 17.54 -16.76
C PRO A 158 6.10 18.74 -16.51
N VAL A 159 5.92 19.10 -15.24
CA VAL A 159 5.19 20.31 -14.84
C VAL A 159 6.15 21.49 -14.85
N ILE A 160 5.74 22.60 -15.47
CA ILE A 160 6.52 23.84 -15.42
C ILE A 160 6.21 24.56 -14.12
N PHE A 161 7.25 24.80 -13.32
CA PHE A 161 7.18 25.54 -12.07
C PHE A 161 8.14 26.74 -12.14
N SER A 162 7.68 27.93 -11.78
CA SER A 162 8.56 29.12 -11.79
C SER A 162 9.50 29.10 -10.59
N CYS A 163 10.81 29.26 -10.86
CA CYS A 163 11.83 29.36 -9.82
C CYS A 163 11.54 30.57 -8.92
N PRO A 164 11.35 30.39 -7.60
CA PRO A 164 11.07 31.50 -6.69
C PRO A 164 12.25 32.45 -6.54
N SER A 165 13.47 32.02 -6.88
CA SER A 165 14.68 32.84 -6.75
C SER A 165 14.95 33.75 -7.97
N CYS A 166 14.62 33.31 -9.19
CA CYS A 166 14.95 34.07 -10.41
C CYS A 166 13.83 34.15 -11.46
N GLY A 167 12.69 33.50 -11.24
CA GLY A 167 11.57 33.44 -12.19
C GLY A 167 11.74 32.46 -13.35
N GLY A 168 12.91 31.82 -13.50
CA GLY A 168 13.17 30.84 -14.58
C GLY A 168 12.25 29.61 -14.52
N ALA A 169 11.94 29.03 -15.69
CA ALA A 169 11.05 27.88 -15.80
C ALA A 169 11.75 26.57 -15.39
N LEU A 170 11.36 25.98 -14.27
CA LEU A 170 11.86 24.70 -13.77
C LEU A 170 11.04 23.56 -14.37
N LYS A 171 11.73 22.54 -14.90
CA LYS A 171 11.10 21.29 -15.34
C LYS A 171 11.02 20.34 -14.14
N VAL A 172 9.81 20.07 -13.68
CA VAL A 172 9.56 19.16 -12.56
C VAL A 172 9.06 17.82 -13.09
N ASP A 173 9.82 16.76 -12.87
CA ASP A 173 9.49 15.38 -13.31
C ASP A 173 8.92 14.50 -12.19
N GLY A 174 8.87 15.02 -10.96
CA GLY A 174 8.39 14.31 -9.76
C GLY A 174 9.44 13.38 -9.12
N SER A 175 10.63 13.25 -9.67
CA SER A 175 11.65 12.32 -9.14
C SER A 175 12.20 12.76 -7.78
N ASN A 176 12.39 14.07 -7.60
CA ASN A 176 12.95 14.66 -6.39
C ASN A 176 12.18 15.92 -5.97
N ARG A 177 12.06 16.11 -4.66
CA ARG A 177 11.41 17.26 -4.06
C ARG A 177 12.34 18.48 -3.98
N MET A 178 13.64 18.27 -4.04
CA MET A 178 14.65 19.31 -4.19
C MET A 178 15.20 19.27 -5.61
N ILE A 179 15.10 20.39 -6.32
CA ILE A 179 15.57 20.52 -7.70
C ILE A 179 16.53 21.70 -7.85
N ASP A 180 17.59 21.53 -8.63
CA ASP A 180 18.53 22.62 -8.89
C ASP A 180 18.07 23.44 -10.09
N CYS A 181 17.99 24.76 -9.91
CA CYS A 181 17.62 25.66 -10.99
C CYS A 181 18.74 25.74 -12.03
N GLU A 182 18.47 25.36 -13.28
CA GLU A 182 19.46 25.43 -14.37
C GLU A 182 19.94 26.86 -14.65
N PHE A 183 19.12 27.88 -14.34
CA PHE A 183 19.40 29.30 -14.60
C PHE A 183 20.22 29.96 -13.49
N CYS A 184 19.73 29.95 -12.24
CA CYS A 184 20.39 30.65 -11.12
C CYS A 184 21.15 29.73 -10.16
N LYS A 185 21.14 28.41 -10.40
CA LYS A 185 21.83 27.38 -9.61
C LYS A 185 21.37 27.25 -8.15
N SER A 186 20.27 27.90 -7.78
CA SER A 186 19.66 27.72 -6.46
C SER A 186 18.96 26.37 -6.39
N THR A 187 19.13 25.66 -5.26
CA THR A 187 18.34 24.46 -4.94
C THR A 187 16.97 24.88 -4.42
N ILE A 188 15.93 24.46 -5.13
CA ILE A 188 14.54 24.84 -4.88
C ILE A 188 13.80 23.66 -4.25
N TYR A 189 13.18 23.92 -3.11
CA TYR A 189 12.25 22.99 -2.48
C TYR A 189 10.86 23.13 -3.10
N LEU A 190 10.31 22.02 -3.59
CA LEU A 190 8.96 22.02 -4.16
C LEU A 190 7.90 22.15 -3.04
N PRO A 191 6.99 23.14 -3.13
CA PRO A 191 5.87 23.28 -2.21
C PRO A 191 5.00 22.02 -2.12
N ASP A 192 4.34 21.82 -0.97
CA ASP A 192 3.49 20.63 -0.71
C ASP A 192 2.35 20.49 -1.72
N ASP A 193 1.71 21.59 -2.12
CA ASP A 193 0.59 21.57 -3.07
C ASP A 193 1.03 21.09 -4.46
N LEU A 194 2.20 21.52 -4.93
CA LEU A 194 2.79 21.01 -6.15
C LEU A 194 3.20 19.55 -5.95
N TRP A 195 3.90 19.22 -4.86
CA TRP A 195 4.39 17.86 -4.60
C TRP A 195 3.25 16.83 -4.51
N PHE A 196 2.15 17.14 -3.82
CA PHE A 196 0.99 16.26 -3.69
C PHE A 196 0.15 16.16 -4.97
N ARG A 197 0.19 17.14 -5.86
CA ARG A 197 -0.36 16.97 -7.21
C ARG A 197 0.41 15.93 -8.01
N LEU A 198 1.73 15.86 -7.82
CA LEU A 198 2.59 14.88 -8.46
C LEU A 198 2.56 13.52 -7.76
N HIS A 199 2.37 13.53 -6.44
CA HIS A 199 2.33 12.34 -5.57
C HIS A 199 1.10 12.37 -4.68
N PRO A 200 -0.10 12.08 -5.22
CA PRO A 200 -1.31 12.08 -4.43
C PRO A 200 -1.16 11.18 -3.20
N PRO A 201 -1.40 11.70 -1.98
CA PRO A 201 -1.32 10.90 -0.78
C PRO A 201 -2.37 9.78 -0.86
N LYS A 202 -1.94 8.55 -0.56
CA LYS A 202 -2.84 7.42 -0.42
C LYS A 202 -3.41 7.36 0.99
N ILE A 203 -4.67 6.98 1.08
CA ILE A 203 -5.31 6.66 2.35
C ILE A 203 -5.08 5.18 2.67
N VAL A 204 -5.24 4.81 3.95
CA VAL A 204 -5.22 3.41 4.36
C VAL A 204 -6.45 2.72 3.78
N GLU A 205 -6.25 1.59 3.12
CA GLU A 205 -7.31 0.80 2.52
C GLU A 205 -7.31 -0.62 3.11
N ARG A 206 -8.50 -1.21 3.19
CA ARG A 206 -8.65 -2.60 3.63
C ARG A 206 -8.30 -3.53 2.49
N TRP A 207 -7.40 -4.45 2.79
CA TRP A 207 -7.22 -5.68 2.04
C TRP A 207 -7.62 -6.87 2.93
N TYR A 208 -7.77 -8.05 2.34
CA TYR A 208 -8.36 -9.20 3.03
C TYR A 208 -7.49 -10.44 2.92
N MET A 209 -7.39 -11.17 4.02
CA MET A 209 -6.80 -12.50 4.10
C MET A 209 -7.90 -13.54 4.05
N MET A 210 -7.84 -14.44 3.07
CA MET A 210 -8.75 -15.57 2.95
C MET A 210 -8.12 -16.78 3.64
N LEU A 211 -8.74 -17.19 4.74
CA LEU A 211 -8.26 -18.25 5.62
C LEU A 211 -9.09 -19.52 5.44
N LYS A 212 -8.42 -20.66 5.34
CA LYS A 212 -9.06 -21.98 5.26
C LYS A 212 -9.77 -22.35 6.56
#